data_AF-A0A1I6UIQ1-F1
#
_entry.id   AF-A0A1I6UIQ1-F1
#
_cell.length_a   1.000
_cell.length_b   1.000
_cell.length_c   1.000
_cell.angle_alpha   90.00
_cell.angle_beta   90.00
_cell.angle_gamma   90.00
#
_symmetry.space_group_name_H-M   'P 1'
#
loop_
_entity.id
_entity.type
_entity.pdbx_description
1 polymer ?
#
loop_
_entity_poly.entity_id
_entity_poly.type
_entity_poly.pdbx_seq_one_letter_code
_entity_poly.pdbx_strand_id
1 'polypeptide(L)'
;MHKIFPLLILFLTGTTGLFSSGPPATEVRAVWLTTNYGLDWPRNRTNVEVQKKELTEILDNLKKHNFNTVLFQVRGRGEVLYNSRVEPMSTLIAPAGPGRPAFDPLAFVVEECHKRGLACHAWIVTYPLGNDRHVRSLGARSVTKKNPSITKQFQREWFLDPGNPRTDDYLLSIVKEIVSGYDVDGIHFDYIRYPDNRGRFPDDGMYRLHGKGKTRDEWRRDNITRFVTKAYDQVKALKPWVQVSSAPLGRYRALGNNGVGWTALETVSQDAGKWMMMGKHDAIYPMMYYKEGLFYPFVDDWLKHGNGRIVVPGLGAYQMIELGWSHRDILNQVDYTRRRDTHGQAYFRADNVLSNTKGILRELQEYYKYPAKLPPMTWLSDSIPDTPYDLRAEKNEDGVFELSWEGNGEERVTYNVYRGESDTLSLDNAQNLMAVGLREPRFHYRAEDNDKAYYYYITTSDAYHNESGPCIPAFFYHSETVK
;
A
#
# COMPACT_ATOMS: atom_id res chain seq x y z
N MET A 1 38.52 -13.68 -69.98
CA MET A 1 38.86 -13.86 -68.55
C MET A 1 38.26 -12.71 -67.75
N HIS A 2 37.06 -12.91 -67.19
CA HIS A 2 36.34 -11.88 -66.44
C HIS A 2 36.75 -11.91 -64.97
N LYS A 3 37.19 -10.76 -64.46
CA LYS A 3 37.53 -10.54 -63.05
C LYS A 3 36.26 -10.28 -62.26
N ILE A 4 36.01 -11.11 -61.23
CA ILE A 4 34.94 -10.95 -60.25
C ILE A 4 35.50 -10.12 -59.08
N PHE A 5 34.85 -9.01 -58.73
CA PHE A 5 35.09 -8.26 -57.49
C PHE A 5 33.96 -8.56 -56.50
N PRO A 6 34.24 -8.83 -55.21
CA PRO A 6 33.21 -9.06 -54.21
C PRO A 6 32.69 -7.72 -53.67
N LEU A 7 31.37 -7.56 -53.64
CA LEU A 7 30.71 -6.44 -52.95
C LEU A 7 30.45 -6.87 -51.50
N LEU A 8 31.22 -6.31 -50.56
CA LEU A 8 31.03 -6.51 -49.13
C LEU A 8 29.93 -5.56 -48.63
N ILE A 9 28.75 -6.08 -48.34
CA ILE A 9 27.65 -5.31 -47.74
C ILE A 9 27.88 -5.26 -46.22
N LEU A 10 28.23 -4.08 -45.71
CA LEU A 10 28.38 -3.79 -44.29
C LEU A 10 26.98 -3.61 -43.68
N PHE A 11 26.49 -4.58 -42.93
CA PHE A 11 25.31 -4.41 -42.07
C PHE A 11 25.71 -3.57 -40.84
N LEU A 12 25.33 -2.29 -40.82
CA LEU A 12 25.29 -1.52 -39.57
C LEU A 12 24.14 -2.08 -38.71
N THR A 13 24.47 -2.97 -37.78
CA THR A 13 23.59 -3.28 -36.65
C THR A 13 23.63 -2.09 -35.70
N GLY A 14 22.64 -1.20 -35.80
CA GLY A 14 22.37 -0.21 -34.77
C GLY A 14 22.04 -0.93 -33.47
N THR A 15 22.96 -0.92 -32.52
CA THR A 15 22.67 -1.30 -31.13
C THR A 15 21.73 -0.24 -30.57
N THR A 16 20.42 -0.48 -30.62
CA THR A 16 19.50 0.18 -29.71
C THR A 16 19.93 -0.22 -28.31
N GLY A 17 20.65 0.67 -27.63
CA GLY A 17 20.94 0.51 -26.22
C GLY A 17 19.61 0.32 -25.50
N LEU A 18 19.42 -0.88 -24.94
CA LEU A 18 18.46 -1.07 -23.85
C LEU A 18 18.94 -0.13 -22.75
N PHE A 19 18.36 1.07 -22.68
CA PHE A 19 18.44 1.87 -21.47
C PHE A 19 17.82 0.99 -20.38
N SER A 20 18.67 0.37 -19.56
CA SER A 20 18.25 -0.09 -18.26
C SER A 20 17.83 1.18 -17.54
N SER A 21 16.51 1.44 -17.50
CA SER A 21 15.97 2.48 -16.62
C SER A 21 16.54 2.21 -15.24
N GLY A 22 17.27 3.17 -14.69
CA GLY A 22 17.80 3.05 -13.32
C GLY A 22 16.68 2.78 -12.31
N PRO A 23 17.00 2.42 -11.06
CA PRO A 23 15.99 2.24 -10.04
C PRO A 23 15.07 3.49 -9.95
N PRO A 24 13.74 3.33 -9.90
CA PRO A 24 12.83 4.47 -9.90
C PRO A 24 12.92 5.24 -8.57
N ALA A 25 12.98 6.57 -8.64
CA ALA A 25 12.95 7.44 -7.45
C ALA A 25 11.56 7.54 -6.81
N THR A 26 10.51 7.19 -7.56
CA THR A 26 9.11 7.17 -7.11
C THR A 26 8.53 5.79 -7.40
N GLU A 27 8.19 5.06 -6.34
CA GLU A 27 7.69 3.68 -6.43
C GLU A 27 7.00 3.28 -5.13
N VAL A 28 5.75 2.83 -5.17
CA VAL A 28 5.07 2.23 -4.02
C VAL A 28 5.66 0.85 -3.76
N ARG A 29 6.17 0.64 -2.56
CA ARG A 29 6.72 -0.65 -2.10
C ARG A 29 5.98 -1.05 -0.86
N ALA A 30 4.91 -1.82 -1.06
CA ALA A 30 3.92 -2.10 -0.03
C ALA A 30 3.95 -3.55 0.45
N VAL A 31 3.51 -3.77 1.68
CA VAL A 31 3.17 -5.10 2.19
C VAL A 31 1.78 -5.10 2.82
N TRP A 32 1.03 -6.19 2.63
CA TRP A 32 -0.08 -6.49 3.53
C TRP A 32 0.49 -7.05 4.83
N LEU A 33 0.21 -6.37 5.94
CA LEU A 33 0.53 -6.83 7.30
C LEU A 33 -0.75 -7.41 7.91
N THR A 34 -0.83 -8.73 7.88
CA THR A 34 -2.04 -9.50 8.16
C THR A 34 -2.17 -9.83 9.62
N THR A 35 -3.31 -9.50 10.20
CA THR A 35 -3.58 -9.75 11.62
C THR A 35 -4.48 -10.94 11.88
N ASN A 36 -5.29 -11.34 10.91
CA ASN A 36 -6.16 -12.49 10.99
C ASN A 36 -5.36 -13.75 11.40
N TYR A 37 -5.85 -14.48 12.40
CA TYR A 37 -5.20 -15.65 13.01
C TYR A 37 -3.77 -15.43 13.57
N GLY A 38 -3.26 -14.20 13.63
CA GLY A 38 -1.86 -13.92 13.98
C GLY A 38 -0.89 -14.34 12.88
N LEU A 39 -1.33 -14.25 11.62
CA LEU A 39 -0.57 -14.72 10.45
C LEU A 39 0.76 -13.96 10.23
N ASP A 40 0.76 -12.65 10.39
CA ASP A 40 2.00 -11.85 10.50
C ASP A 40 2.15 -11.32 11.94
N TRP A 41 1.09 -10.71 12.48
CA TRP A 41 1.08 -10.09 13.80
C TRP A 41 -0.32 -10.03 14.43
N PRO A 42 -0.51 -10.16 15.75
CA PRO A 42 0.49 -10.52 16.74
C PRO A 42 0.62 -12.04 16.87
N ARG A 43 1.84 -12.52 17.14
CA ARG A 43 2.09 -13.95 17.43
C ARG A 43 1.84 -14.22 18.91
N ASN A 44 2.26 -13.30 19.79
CA ASN A 44 1.92 -13.33 21.20
C ASN A 44 0.50 -12.79 21.45
N ARG A 45 -0.29 -13.41 22.34
CA ARG A 45 -1.66 -12.97 22.69
C ARG A 45 -1.85 -12.63 24.17
N THR A 46 -0.77 -12.58 24.94
CA THR A 46 -0.81 -12.48 26.40
C THR A 46 -0.07 -11.27 26.96
N ASN A 47 0.80 -10.63 26.18
CA ASN A 47 1.63 -9.52 26.63
C ASN A 47 1.69 -8.39 25.60
N VAL A 48 1.14 -7.24 25.97
CA VAL A 48 1.12 -6.01 25.15
C VAL A 48 2.52 -5.56 24.74
N GLU A 49 3.51 -5.63 25.62
CA GLU A 49 4.87 -5.16 25.31
C GLU A 49 5.57 -6.09 24.30
N VAL A 50 5.28 -7.39 24.35
CA VAL A 50 5.73 -8.33 23.30
C VAL A 50 5.05 -8.00 21.98
N GLN A 51 3.75 -7.72 21.98
CA GLN A 51 3.04 -7.32 20.76
C GLN A 51 3.61 -6.05 20.15
N LYS A 52 3.88 -5.01 20.96
CA LYS A 52 4.53 -3.79 20.49
C LYS A 52 5.90 -4.07 19.88
N LYS A 53 6.72 -4.86 20.57
CA LYS A 53 8.07 -5.24 20.10
C LYS A 53 8.03 -6.02 18.78
N GLU A 54 7.17 -7.03 18.67
CA GLU A 54 6.97 -7.79 17.43
C GLU A 54 6.59 -6.86 16.27
N LEU A 55 5.72 -5.87 16.52
CA LEU A 55 5.30 -4.93 15.49
C LEU A 55 6.43 -4.01 15.07
N THR A 56 7.16 -3.42 16.04
CA THR A 56 8.29 -2.55 15.73
C THR A 56 9.40 -3.27 14.98
N GLU A 57 9.68 -4.54 15.32
CA GLU A 57 10.65 -5.35 14.59
C GLU A 57 10.24 -5.59 13.13
N ILE A 58 8.95 -5.82 12.86
CA ILE A 58 8.44 -5.92 11.49
C ILE A 58 8.67 -4.59 10.74
N LEU A 59 8.32 -3.46 11.35
CA LEU A 59 8.45 -2.13 10.75
C LEU A 59 9.92 -1.73 10.52
N ASP A 60 10.81 -2.06 11.45
CA ASP A 60 12.27 -1.86 11.32
C ASP A 60 12.83 -2.63 10.12
N ASN A 61 12.42 -3.89 9.95
CA ASN A 61 12.83 -4.68 8.79
C ASN A 61 12.27 -4.11 7.49
N LEU A 62 11.02 -3.65 7.45
CA LEU A 62 10.46 -3.00 6.26
C LEU A 62 11.25 -1.75 5.88
N LYS A 63 11.55 -0.87 6.84
CA LYS A 63 12.36 0.32 6.61
C LYS A 63 13.77 -0.04 6.12
N LYS A 64 14.43 -0.98 6.78
CA LYS A 64 15.77 -1.47 6.41
C LYS A 64 15.84 -1.96 4.96
N HIS A 65 14.77 -2.55 4.46
CA HIS A 65 14.67 -3.07 3.10
C HIS A 65 13.96 -2.12 2.12
N ASN A 66 13.89 -0.82 2.46
CA ASN A 66 13.36 0.26 1.63
C ASN A 66 11.91 0.04 1.14
N PHE A 67 11.08 -0.64 1.93
CA PHE A 67 9.62 -0.55 1.80
C PHE A 67 9.15 0.81 2.32
N ASN A 68 8.03 1.30 1.80
CA ASN A 68 7.49 2.63 2.16
C ASN A 68 6.01 2.63 2.52
N THR A 69 5.28 1.51 2.36
CA THR A 69 3.84 1.44 2.66
C THR A 69 3.48 0.16 3.41
N VAL A 70 2.69 0.30 4.48
CA VAL A 70 2.12 -0.81 5.25
C VAL A 70 0.60 -0.79 5.11
N LEU A 71 0.04 -1.85 4.55
CA LEU A 71 -1.41 -2.09 4.54
C LEU A 71 -1.75 -2.93 5.77
N PHE A 72 -2.01 -2.27 6.90
CA PHE A 72 -2.19 -2.90 8.22
C PHE A 72 -3.63 -3.35 8.44
N GLN A 73 -3.86 -4.65 8.66
CA GLN A 73 -5.21 -5.19 8.83
C GLN A 73 -5.86 -4.74 10.14
N VAL A 74 -6.61 -3.64 10.07
CA VAL A 74 -7.32 -3.02 11.19
C VAL A 74 -8.64 -3.70 11.48
N ARG A 75 -9.39 -4.05 10.43
CA ARG A 75 -10.69 -4.72 10.55
C ARG A 75 -10.65 -6.08 9.87
N GLY A 76 -10.97 -7.10 10.65
CA GLY A 76 -11.12 -8.47 10.18
C GLY A 76 -12.59 -8.86 10.03
N ARG A 77 -12.95 -9.98 10.62
CA ARG A 77 -14.27 -10.63 10.47
C ARG A 77 -15.26 -10.15 11.54
N GLY A 78 -15.56 -8.85 11.56
CA GLY A 78 -16.47 -8.25 12.57
C GLY A 78 -15.83 -7.95 13.93
N GLU A 79 -14.50 -7.79 13.92
CA GLU A 79 -13.68 -7.30 15.04
C GLU A 79 -12.65 -6.32 14.48
N VAL A 80 -12.18 -5.42 15.34
CA VAL A 80 -11.21 -4.39 14.99
C VAL A 80 -9.99 -4.40 15.92
N LEU A 81 -8.91 -3.75 15.49
CA LEU A 81 -7.65 -3.60 16.24
C LEU A 81 -7.43 -2.14 16.65
N TYR A 82 -8.46 -1.53 17.20
CA TYR A 82 -8.45 -0.18 17.77
C TYR A 82 -9.64 0.01 18.72
N ASN A 83 -9.68 1.11 19.47
CA ASN A 83 -10.77 1.40 20.39
C ASN A 83 -12.04 1.86 19.65
N SER A 84 -12.88 0.91 19.23
CA SER A 84 -14.13 1.19 18.51
C SER A 84 -15.37 1.15 19.40
N ARG A 85 -16.37 1.98 19.06
CA ARG A 85 -17.73 1.89 19.63
C ARG A 85 -18.66 1.02 18.79
N VAL A 86 -18.25 0.67 17.57
CA VAL A 86 -19.04 -0.09 16.59
C VAL A 86 -18.78 -1.59 16.73
N GLU A 87 -17.51 -2.00 16.59
CA GLU A 87 -17.08 -3.40 16.63
C GLU A 87 -16.19 -3.70 17.85
N PRO A 88 -16.23 -4.93 18.39
CA PRO A 88 -15.36 -5.29 19.49
C PRO A 88 -13.89 -5.37 19.08
N MET A 89 -13.00 -5.09 20.04
CA MET A 89 -11.57 -5.36 19.92
C MET A 89 -11.34 -6.87 19.68
N SER A 90 -10.46 -7.17 18.73
CA SER A 90 -10.04 -8.53 18.39
C SER A 90 -9.47 -9.27 19.60
N THR A 91 -9.86 -10.54 19.74
CA THR A 91 -9.32 -11.47 20.76
C THR A 91 -7.84 -11.79 20.61
N LEU A 92 -7.19 -11.36 19.51
CA LEU A 92 -5.76 -11.48 19.32
C LEU A 92 -4.96 -10.46 20.14
N ILE A 93 -5.58 -9.34 20.52
CA ILE A 93 -4.91 -8.29 21.27
C ILE A 93 -4.83 -8.70 22.74
N ALA A 94 -3.63 -8.62 23.29
CA ALA A 94 -3.41 -8.96 24.69
C ALA A 94 -4.19 -7.98 25.58
N PRO A 95 -4.90 -8.47 26.63
CA PRO A 95 -5.57 -7.59 27.56
C PRO A 95 -4.54 -6.71 28.28
N ALA A 96 -4.93 -5.47 28.59
CA ALA A 96 -4.15 -4.66 29.52
C ALA A 96 -4.18 -5.30 30.91
N GLY A 97 -3.03 -5.30 31.60
CA GLY A 97 -2.97 -5.70 33.00
C GLY A 97 -3.79 -4.76 33.90
N PRO A 98 -4.13 -5.18 35.13
CA PRO A 98 -4.90 -4.35 36.07
C PRO A 98 -4.27 -2.97 36.24
N GLY A 99 -5.10 -1.91 36.09
CA GLY A 99 -4.65 -0.51 36.25
C GLY A 99 -3.86 0.08 35.08
N ARG A 100 -3.68 -0.64 33.96
CA ARG A 100 -3.00 -0.12 32.76
C ARG A 100 -4.02 0.34 31.69
N PRO A 101 -3.70 1.38 30.89
CA PRO A 101 -4.54 1.77 29.76
C PRO A 101 -4.62 0.64 28.74
N ALA A 102 -5.76 0.54 28.04
CA ALA A 102 -5.93 -0.39 26.95
C ALA A 102 -4.93 -0.10 25.83
N PHE A 103 -4.31 -1.15 25.27
CA PHE A 103 -3.47 -1.02 24.10
C PHE A 103 -4.35 -0.73 22.88
N ASP A 104 -4.04 0.33 22.15
CA ASP A 104 -4.66 0.68 20.85
C ASP A 104 -3.66 0.36 19.73
N PRO A 105 -3.79 -0.80 19.05
CA PRO A 105 -2.85 -1.20 18.01
C PRO A 105 -2.78 -0.24 16.83
N LEU A 106 -3.91 0.33 16.40
CA LEU A 106 -3.93 1.24 15.25
C LEU A 106 -3.20 2.55 15.56
N ALA A 107 -3.42 3.14 16.74
CA ALA A 107 -2.68 4.32 17.15
C ALA A 107 -1.17 4.04 17.15
N PHE A 108 -0.78 2.92 17.77
CA PHE A 108 0.62 2.54 17.90
C PHE A 108 1.28 2.28 16.54
N VAL A 109 0.66 1.52 15.64
CA VAL A 109 1.27 1.20 14.34
C VAL A 109 1.38 2.42 13.44
N VAL A 110 0.43 3.36 13.50
CA VAL A 110 0.50 4.62 12.72
C VAL A 110 1.69 5.44 13.19
N GLU A 111 1.82 5.65 14.50
CA GLU A 111 2.94 6.40 15.09
C GLU A 111 4.29 5.74 14.74
N GLU A 112 4.40 4.43 14.90
CA GLU A 112 5.65 3.69 14.63
C GLU A 112 5.98 3.61 13.14
N CYS A 113 4.99 3.58 12.23
CA CYS A 113 5.22 3.72 10.80
C CYS A 113 5.81 5.10 10.48
N HIS A 114 5.20 6.15 11.01
CA HIS A 114 5.59 7.54 10.75
C HIS A 114 7.00 7.86 11.25
N LYS A 115 7.40 7.34 12.41
CA LYS A 115 8.79 7.44 12.92
C LYS A 115 9.83 6.88 11.93
N ARG A 116 9.42 5.95 11.05
CA ARG A 116 10.27 5.30 10.06
C ARG A 116 10.10 5.86 8.66
N GLY A 117 9.23 6.86 8.46
CA GLY A 117 8.84 7.35 7.14
C GLY A 117 8.08 6.31 6.31
N LEU A 118 7.34 5.41 6.96
CA LEU A 118 6.42 4.47 6.32
C LEU A 118 5.02 5.07 6.32
N ALA A 119 4.30 4.98 5.20
CA ALA A 119 2.87 5.23 5.16
C ALA A 119 2.10 4.06 5.79
N CYS A 120 1.09 4.35 6.60
CA CYS A 120 0.23 3.36 7.24
C CYS A 120 -1.21 3.48 6.72
N HIS A 121 -1.66 2.48 5.96
CA HIS A 121 -3.04 2.41 5.47
C HIS A 121 -3.83 1.42 6.32
N ALA A 122 -4.96 1.87 6.86
CA ALA A 122 -5.88 1.02 7.59
C ALA A 122 -6.62 0.09 6.61
N TRP A 123 -6.24 -1.18 6.63
CA TRP A 123 -6.85 -2.22 5.83
C TRP A 123 -8.12 -2.77 6.49
N ILE A 124 -9.23 -2.66 5.77
CA ILE A 124 -10.56 -3.11 6.16
C ILE A 124 -10.97 -4.30 5.27
N VAL A 125 -11.18 -5.47 5.88
CA VAL A 125 -11.97 -6.55 5.26
C VAL A 125 -13.42 -6.08 5.26
N THR A 126 -14.04 -5.88 4.10
CA THR A 126 -15.27 -5.05 3.98
C THR A 126 -16.55 -5.81 4.37
N TYR A 127 -16.95 -6.82 3.61
CA TYR A 127 -18.23 -7.51 3.85
C TYR A 127 -18.16 -8.79 4.71
N PRO A 128 -17.11 -9.63 4.64
CA PRO A 128 -17.11 -10.89 5.38
C PRO A 128 -17.04 -10.75 6.91
N LEU A 129 -17.82 -11.56 7.61
CA LEU A 129 -17.93 -11.63 9.09
C LEU A 129 -17.45 -12.97 9.66
N GLY A 130 -17.01 -13.90 8.82
CA GLY A 130 -16.41 -15.19 9.23
C GLY A 130 -17.43 -16.31 9.42
N ASN A 131 -16.95 -17.49 9.79
CA ASN A 131 -17.80 -18.67 9.95
C ASN A 131 -18.64 -18.65 11.24
N ASP A 132 -19.57 -19.60 11.37
CA ASP A 132 -20.45 -19.73 12.54
C ASP A 132 -19.70 -19.82 13.87
N ARG A 133 -18.55 -20.50 13.91
CA ARG A 133 -17.77 -20.64 15.15
C ARG A 133 -17.24 -19.28 15.60
N HIS A 134 -16.66 -18.53 14.67
CA HIS A 134 -16.15 -17.17 14.92
C HIS A 134 -17.28 -16.23 15.33
N VAL A 135 -18.37 -16.17 14.57
CA VAL A 135 -19.51 -15.30 14.89
C VAL A 135 -20.12 -15.61 16.27
N ARG A 136 -20.16 -16.90 16.67
CA ARG A 136 -20.61 -17.30 18.00
C ARG A 136 -19.64 -16.90 19.11
N SER A 137 -18.32 -16.95 18.89
CA SER A 137 -17.34 -16.55 19.92
C SER A 137 -17.42 -15.07 20.29
N LEU A 138 -17.91 -14.22 19.37
CA LEU A 138 -18.16 -12.80 19.65
C LEU A 138 -19.36 -12.57 20.59
N GLY A 139 -20.25 -13.55 20.75
CA GLY A 139 -21.40 -13.47 21.65
C GLY A 139 -22.35 -12.30 21.31
N ALA A 140 -22.80 -11.58 22.34
CA ALA A 140 -23.68 -10.40 22.18
C ALA A 140 -23.04 -9.22 21.43
N ARG A 141 -21.70 -9.23 21.31
CA ARG A 141 -20.95 -8.17 20.63
C ARG A 141 -20.99 -8.31 19.10
N SER A 142 -21.37 -9.48 18.60
CA SER A 142 -21.41 -9.80 17.16
C SER A 142 -22.39 -8.91 16.40
N VAL A 143 -21.97 -8.48 15.20
CA VAL A 143 -22.81 -7.71 14.28
C VAL A 143 -24.07 -8.49 13.88
N THR A 144 -23.97 -9.82 13.79
CA THR A 144 -25.13 -10.68 13.48
C THR A 144 -26.20 -10.67 14.57
N LYS A 145 -25.84 -10.31 15.81
CA LYS A 145 -26.81 -10.14 16.92
C LYS A 145 -27.25 -8.69 17.08
N LYS A 146 -26.32 -7.74 16.97
CA LYS A 146 -26.62 -6.30 17.09
C LYS A 146 -27.48 -5.79 15.94
N ASN A 147 -27.14 -6.20 14.72
CA ASN A 147 -27.76 -5.72 13.47
C ASN A 147 -28.08 -6.89 12.53
N PRO A 148 -28.99 -7.81 12.90
CA PRO A 148 -29.29 -8.99 12.07
C PRO A 148 -29.86 -8.64 10.68
N SER A 149 -30.48 -7.46 10.53
CA SER A 149 -31.08 -7.03 9.25
C SER A 149 -30.07 -6.73 8.13
N ILE A 150 -28.80 -6.47 8.47
CA ILE A 150 -27.73 -6.18 7.50
C ILE A 150 -26.80 -7.37 7.29
N THR A 151 -27.13 -8.56 7.81
CA THR A 151 -26.27 -9.74 7.69
C THR A 151 -26.95 -10.87 6.91
N LYS A 152 -26.12 -11.66 6.23
CA LYS A 152 -26.53 -12.85 5.47
C LYS A 152 -25.58 -13.99 5.76
N GLN A 153 -26.12 -15.19 5.83
CA GLN A 153 -25.32 -16.41 5.84
C GLN A 153 -25.26 -16.96 4.41
N PHE A 154 -24.06 -17.29 3.94
CA PHE A 154 -23.82 -17.87 2.63
C PHE A 154 -22.66 -18.86 2.75
N GLN A 155 -22.86 -20.10 2.29
CA GLN A 155 -21.87 -21.18 2.35
C GLN A 155 -21.17 -21.33 3.72
N ARG A 156 -21.93 -21.31 4.82
CA ARG A 156 -21.43 -21.44 6.21
C ARG A 156 -20.56 -20.27 6.69
N GLU A 157 -20.48 -19.18 5.93
CA GLU A 157 -19.90 -17.91 6.35
C GLU A 157 -20.98 -16.82 6.48
N TRP A 158 -20.73 -15.87 7.36
CA TRP A 158 -21.54 -14.66 7.51
C TRP A 158 -20.93 -13.51 6.73
N PHE A 159 -21.80 -12.67 6.18
CA PHE A 159 -21.45 -11.46 5.44
C PHE A 159 -22.37 -10.33 5.87
N LEU A 160 -21.86 -9.11 5.80
CA LEU A 160 -22.68 -7.93 5.64
C LEU A 160 -23.33 -7.96 4.24
N ASP A 161 -24.59 -7.54 4.14
CA ASP A 161 -25.37 -7.54 2.89
C ASP A 161 -25.11 -6.25 2.08
N PRO A 162 -24.38 -6.28 0.96
CA PRO A 162 -24.15 -5.06 0.18
C PRO A 162 -25.45 -4.50 -0.43
N GLY A 163 -26.47 -5.33 -0.60
CA GLY A 163 -27.77 -4.95 -1.14
C GLY A 163 -28.64 -4.13 -0.18
N ASN A 164 -28.29 -4.11 1.11
CA ASN A 164 -29.00 -3.34 2.12
C ASN A 164 -28.30 -1.97 2.31
N PRO A 165 -28.96 -0.82 2.00
CA PRO A 165 -28.34 0.50 2.18
C PRO A 165 -27.86 0.80 3.61
N ARG A 166 -28.47 0.19 4.63
CA ARG A 166 -28.02 0.34 6.04
C ARG A 166 -26.66 -0.30 6.31
N THR A 167 -26.22 -1.22 5.45
CA THR A 167 -24.85 -1.75 5.47
C THR A 167 -23.83 -0.66 5.16
N ASP A 168 -24.17 0.26 4.25
CA ASP A 168 -23.29 1.40 3.95
C ASP A 168 -23.10 2.24 5.21
N ASP A 169 -24.18 2.62 5.90
CA ASP A 169 -24.14 3.46 7.10
C ASP A 169 -23.30 2.82 8.20
N TYR A 170 -23.45 1.49 8.36
CA TYR A 170 -22.64 0.71 9.29
C TYR A 170 -21.15 0.77 8.95
N LEU A 171 -20.77 0.47 7.70
CA LEU A 171 -19.37 0.50 7.28
C LEU A 171 -18.77 1.91 7.30
N LEU A 172 -19.55 2.93 6.93
CA LEU A 172 -19.15 4.34 7.02
C LEU A 172 -18.92 4.78 8.46
N SER A 173 -19.65 4.23 9.44
CA SER A 173 -19.37 4.53 10.85
C SER A 173 -17.97 4.07 11.27
N ILE A 174 -17.50 2.92 10.76
CA ILE A 174 -16.16 2.38 11.01
C ILE A 174 -15.10 3.22 10.29
N VAL A 175 -15.34 3.57 9.01
CA VAL A 175 -14.46 4.46 8.25
C VAL A 175 -14.31 5.81 8.95
N LYS A 176 -15.42 6.39 9.44
CA LYS A 176 -15.42 7.64 10.20
C LYS A 176 -14.62 7.55 11.49
N GLU A 177 -14.78 6.48 12.29
CA GLU A 177 -13.99 6.29 13.51
C GLU A 177 -12.49 6.28 13.21
N ILE A 178 -12.08 5.57 12.15
CA ILE A 178 -10.67 5.47 11.75
C ILE A 178 -10.13 6.82 11.26
N VAL A 179 -10.79 7.44 10.27
CA VAL A 179 -10.29 8.67 9.65
C VAL A 179 -10.28 9.83 10.64
N SER A 180 -11.31 9.94 11.49
CA SER A 180 -11.40 11.04 12.46
C SER A 180 -10.46 10.84 13.66
N GLY A 181 -10.22 9.59 14.06
CA GLY A 181 -9.49 9.27 15.29
C GLY A 181 -7.98 9.07 15.12
N TYR A 182 -7.50 8.76 13.91
CA TYR A 182 -6.13 8.30 13.68
C TYR A 182 -5.47 9.05 12.53
N ASP A 183 -4.14 9.17 12.58
CA ASP A 183 -3.33 9.85 11.56
C ASP A 183 -3.04 9.00 10.32
N VAL A 184 -3.94 8.07 9.95
CA VAL A 184 -3.73 7.14 8.83
C VAL A 184 -3.44 7.88 7.52
N ASP A 185 -2.58 7.29 6.70
CA ASP A 185 -2.26 7.84 5.36
C ASP A 185 -3.24 7.32 4.29
N GLY A 186 -3.95 6.21 4.59
CA GLY A 186 -4.96 5.68 3.70
C GLY A 186 -5.98 4.76 4.35
N ILE A 187 -7.12 4.60 3.67
CA ILE A 187 -8.09 3.52 3.88
C ILE A 187 -7.94 2.53 2.72
N HIS A 188 -7.76 1.25 3.06
CA HIS A 188 -7.56 0.18 2.09
C HIS A 188 -8.64 -0.89 2.23
N PHE A 189 -9.50 -1.05 1.23
CA PHE A 189 -10.59 -2.03 1.25
C PHE A 189 -10.20 -3.35 0.60
N ASP A 190 -10.27 -4.44 1.34
CA ASP A 190 -10.25 -5.80 0.80
C ASP A 190 -11.63 -6.42 0.93
N TYR A 191 -11.91 -7.46 0.15
CA TYR A 191 -13.20 -8.14 0.08
C TYR A 191 -14.37 -7.15 -0.10
N ILE A 192 -14.14 -6.05 -0.81
CA ILE A 192 -15.17 -5.08 -1.22
C ILE A 192 -15.96 -5.62 -2.40
N ARG A 193 -16.60 -6.77 -2.18
CA ARG A 193 -17.21 -7.59 -3.22
C ARG A 193 -18.31 -8.47 -2.68
N TYR A 194 -19.21 -8.89 -3.57
CA TYR A 194 -20.08 -10.02 -3.26
C TYR A 194 -19.25 -11.29 -3.11
N PRO A 195 -19.72 -12.28 -2.32
CA PRO A 195 -19.06 -13.56 -2.22
C PRO A 195 -19.09 -14.29 -3.56
N ASP A 196 -18.41 -15.44 -3.61
CA ASP A 196 -18.18 -16.17 -4.84
C ASP A 196 -19.46 -16.57 -5.61
N ASN A 197 -19.28 -16.99 -6.87
CA ASN A 197 -20.36 -17.48 -7.71
C ASN A 197 -20.70 -18.96 -7.48
N ARG A 198 -20.16 -19.62 -6.44
CA ARG A 198 -20.42 -21.04 -6.14
C ARG A 198 -21.75 -21.24 -5.41
N GLY A 199 -22.78 -20.54 -5.85
CA GLY A 199 -24.11 -20.58 -5.25
C GLY A 199 -24.82 -19.24 -5.39
N ARG A 200 -26.09 -19.23 -4.98
CA ARG A 200 -26.91 -18.02 -5.01
C ARG A 200 -26.84 -17.29 -3.67
N PHE A 201 -26.15 -16.15 -3.64
CA PHE A 201 -26.19 -15.25 -2.48
C PHE A 201 -27.65 -14.86 -2.15
N PRO A 202 -28.10 -14.93 -0.88
CA PRO A 202 -29.52 -14.80 -0.51
C PRO A 202 -30.01 -13.35 -0.46
N ASP A 203 -29.90 -12.65 -1.60
CA ASP A 203 -30.24 -11.24 -1.77
C ASP A 203 -31.60 -10.98 -2.46
N ASP A 204 -32.42 -12.02 -2.68
CA ASP A 204 -33.70 -11.90 -3.37
C ASP A 204 -34.64 -10.84 -2.77
N GLY A 205 -34.68 -10.76 -1.45
CA GLY A 205 -35.48 -9.76 -0.74
C GLY A 205 -35.00 -8.33 -1.04
N MET A 206 -33.70 -8.08 -0.94
CA MET A 206 -33.11 -6.77 -1.21
C MET A 206 -33.19 -6.42 -2.70
N TYR A 207 -33.00 -7.39 -3.59
CA TYR A 207 -33.15 -7.19 -5.03
C TYR A 207 -34.58 -6.80 -5.41
N ARG A 208 -35.60 -7.43 -4.81
CA ARG A 208 -37.01 -7.04 -5.05
C ARG A 208 -37.32 -5.61 -4.55
N LEU A 209 -36.74 -5.20 -3.43
CA LEU A 209 -36.95 -3.86 -2.85
C LEU A 209 -36.17 -2.76 -3.58
N HIS A 210 -34.94 -3.06 -4.02
CA HIS A 210 -33.97 -2.04 -4.45
C HIS A 210 -33.46 -2.23 -5.89
N GLY A 211 -33.83 -3.31 -6.59
CA GLY A 211 -33.37 -3.63 -7.94
C GLY A 211 -33.86 -2.66 -9.01
N LYS A 212 -35.06 -2.07 -8.84
CA LYS A 212 -35.61 -0.99 -9.68
C LYS A 212 -35.48 -1.22 -11.19
N GLY A 213 -35.76 -2.44 -11.64
CA GLY A 213 -35.75 -2.82 -13.07
C GLY A 213 -34.37 -3.11 -13.68
N LYS A 214 -33.28 -2.95 -12.92
CA LYS A 214 -31.93 -3.36 -13.36
C LYS A 214 -31.80 -4.86 -13.38
N THR A 215 -30.85 -5.37 -14.17
CA THR A 215 -30.42 -6.77 -14.01
C THR A 215 -29.80 -6.95 -12.62
N ARG A 216 -29.76 -8.20 -12.13
CA ARG A 216 -29.18 -8.48 -10.81
C ARG A 216 -27.70 -8.11 -10.74
N ASP A 217 -26.95 -8.35 -11.80
CA ASP A 217 -25.51 -8.07 -11.82
C ASP A 217 -25.23 -6.57 -11.85
N GLU A 218 -26.01 -5.78 -12.59
CA GLU A 218 -25.94 -4.32 -12.54
C GLU A 218 -26.29 -3.79 -11.15
N TRP A 219 -27.38 -4.28 -10.57
CA TRP A 219 -27.79 -3.88 -9.21
C TRP A 219 -26.70 -4.21 -8.18
N ARG A 220 -26.08 -5.38 -8.25
CA ARG A 220 -24.97 -5.76 -7.36
C ARG A 220 -23.74 -4.87 -7.55
N ARG A 221 -23.33 -4.59 -8.78
CA ARG A 221 -22.22 -3.63 -9.05
C ARG A 221 -22.54 -2.24 -8.51
N ASP A 222 -23.79 -1.79 -8.67
CA ASP A 222 -24.22 -0.49 -8.15
C ASP A 222 -24.26 -0.44 -6.63
N ASN A 223 -24.56 -1.54 -5.95
CA ASN A 223 -24.49 -1.61 -4.49
C ASN A 223 -23.07 -1.38 -3.96
N ILE A 224 -22.07 -2.04 -4.55
CA ILE A 224 -20.67 -1.83 -4.16
C ILE A 224 -20.23 -0.41 -4.54
N THR A 225 -20.57 0.05 -5.74
CA THR A 225 -20.24 1.40 -6.21
C THR A 225 -20.86 2.49 -5.33
N ARG A 226 -22.08 2.28 -4.83
CA ARG A 226 -22.75 3.19 -3.89
C ARG A 226 -21.95 3.33 -2.59
N PHE A 227 -21.51 2.22 -2.01
CA PHE A 227 -20.67 2.25 -0.82
C PHE A 227 -19.32 2.93 -1.09
N VAL A 228 -18.62 2.56 -2.16
CA VAL A 228 -17.33 3.15 -2.55
C VAL A 228 -17.44 4.67 -2.70
N THR A 229 -18.47 5.15 -3.39
CA THR A 229 -18.71 6.59 -3.60
C THR A 229 -18.89 7.30 -2.27
N LYS A 230 -19.78 6.79 -1.40
CA LYS A 230 -20.02 7.39 -0.07
C LYS A 230 -18.78 7.36 0.82
N ALA A 231 -18.02 6.26 0.80
CA ALA A 231 -16.82 6.10 1.59
C ALA A 231 -15.75 7.09 1.15
N TYR A 232 -15.53 7.22 -0.16
CA TYR A 232 -14.62 8.22 -0.72
C TYR A 232 -15.00 9.63 -0.29
N ASP A 233 -16.26 10.01 -0.52
CA ASP A 233 -16.75 11.37 -0.20
C ASP A 233 -16.63 11.69 1.29
N GLN A 234 -16.91 10.72 2.16
CA GLN A 234 -16.74 10.89 3.60
C GLN A 234 -15.26 11.01 4.01
N VAL A 235 -14.37 10.18 3.45
CA VAL A 235 -12.93 10.27 3.74
C VAL A 235 -12.41 11.64 3.32
N LYS A 236 -12.73 12.07 2.09
CA LYS A 236 -12.27 13.35 1.56
C LYS A 236 -12.84 14.54 2.32
N ALA A 237 -14.09 14.46 2.78
CA ALA A 237 -14.68 15.51 3.61
C ALA A 237 -14.02 15.63 5.01
N LEU A 238 -13.48 14.55 5.55
CA LEU A 238 -12.82 14.54 6.87
C LEU A 238 -11.34 14.90 6.77
N LYS A 239 -10.62 14.25 5.86
CA LYS A 239 -9.18 14.41 5.62
C LYS A 239 -8.90 14.21 4.13
N PRO A 240 -8.92 15.28 3.30
CA PRO A 240 -8.79 15.20 1.84
C PRO A 240 -7.55 14.43 1.34
N TRP A 241 -6.45 14.50 2.08
CA TRP A 241 -5.19 13.83 1.76
C TRP A 241 -5.18 12.32 2.04
N VAL A 242 -6.13 11.77 2.81
CA VAL A 242 -6.14 10.32 3.11
C VAL A 242 -6.48 9.53 1.85
N GLN A 243 -5.57 8.66 1.41
CA GLN A 243 -5.75 7.88 0.18
C GLN A 243 -6.87 6.84 0.35
N VAL A 244 -7.76 6.70 -0.64
CA VAL A 244 -8.76 5.63 -0.68
C VAL A 244 -8.39 4.60 -1.73
N SER A 245 -8.22 3.35 -1.31
CA SER A 245 -7.78 2.27 -2.17
C SER A 245 -8.50 0.95 -1.92
N SER A 246 -8.36 -0.01 -2.83
CA SER A 246 -8.86 -1.37 -2.63
C SER A 246 -7.98 -2.45 -3.25
N ALA A 247 -8.14 -3.68 -2.76
CA ALA A 247 -7.59 -4.91 -3.34
C ALA A 247 -8.68 -5.66 -4.13
N PRO A 248 -8.91 -5.35 -5.42
CA PRO A 248 -9.79 -6.15 -6.26
C PRO A 248 -9.15 -7.50 -6.65
N LEU A 249 -9.95 -8.44 -7.16
CA LEU A 249 -9.41 -9.65 -7.79
C LEU A 249 -8.42 -9.28 -8.91
N GLY A 250 -7.34 -10.06 -9.07
CA GLY A 250 -6.28 -9.72 -10.04
C GLY A 250 -6.72 -9.64 -11.50
N ARG A 251 -7.87 -10.20 -11.88
CA ARG A 251 -8.40 -10.08 -13.24
C ARG A 251 -9.64 -9.20 -13.21
N TYR A 252 -9.58 -8.01 -13.80
CA TYR A 252 -10.73 -7.10 -13.83
C TYR A 252 -11.92 -7.74 -14.56
N ARG A 253 -11.68 -8.27 -15.75
CA ARG A 253 -12.63 -9.03 -16.61
C ARG A 253 -11.87 -10.07 -17.43
N ALA A 254 -12.55 -10.98 -18.12
CA ALA A 254 -11.90 -11.86 -19.09
C ALA A 254 -11.32 -11.08 -20.28
N LEU A 255 -10.21 -11.57 -20.86
CA LEU A 255 -9.58 -11.01 -22.05
C LEU A 255 -9.78 -11.96 -23.23
N GLY A 256 -10.92 -11.81 -23.92
CA GLY A 256 -11.39 -12.80 -24.89
C GLY A 256 -11.65 -14.15 -24.21
N ASN A 257 -11.01 -15.21 -24.69
CA ASN A 257 -11.09 -16.54 -24.07
C ASN A 257 -10.07 -16.73 -22.92
N ASN A 258 -9.19 -15.75 -22.67
CA ASN A 258 -8.20 -15.84 -21.61
C ASN A 258 -8.76 -15.35 -20.27
N GLY A 259 -8.55 -16.15 -19.22
CA GLY A 259 -8.94 -15.79 -17.86
C GLY A 259 -10.45 -15.69 -17.59
N VAL A 260 -11.25 -16.48 -18.31
CA VAL A 260 -12.71 -16.59 -18.08
C VAL A 260 -13.01 -17.10 -16.66
N GLY A 261 -14.02 -16.50 -16.03
CA GLY A 261 -14.52 -16.90 -14.71
C GLY A 261 -13.61 -16.46 -13.56
N TRP A 262 -14.21 -16.09 -12.42
CA TRP A 262 -13.50 -15.55 -11.25
C TRP A 262 -12.75 -14.24 -11.54
N THR A 263 -13.51 -13.26 -12.04
CA THR A 263 -13.06 -11.91 -12.39
C THR A 263 -13.75 -10.87 -11.50
N ALA A 264 -13.10 -9.74 -11.29
CA ALA A 264 -13.57 -8.66 -10.41
C ALA A 264 -14.96 -8.17 -10.85
N LEU A 265 -15.10 -7.78 -12.11
CA LEU A 265 -16.29 -7.17 -12.67
C LEU A 265 -17.45 -8.16 -12.81
N GLU A 266 -17.20 -9.30 -13.45
CA GLU A 266 -18.27 -10.18 -13.94
C GLU A 266 -18.71 -11.17 -12.87
N THR A 267 -17.81 -11.58 -11.97
CA THR A 267 -18.10 -12.66 -11.01
C THR A 267 -18.47 -12.13 -9.62
N VAL A 268 -17.76 -11.11 -9.15
CA VAL A 268 -17.86 -10.65 -7.74
C VAL A 268 -18.31 -9.19 -7.61
N SER A 269 -18.76 -8.59 -8.72
CA SER A 269 -19.35 -7.24 -8.78
C SER A 269 -18.43 -6.10 -8.33
N GLN A 270 -17.11 -6.26 -8.50
CA GLN A 270 -16.09 -5.23 -8.27
C GLN A 270 -15.81 -4.45 -9.55
N ASP A 271 -16.51 -3.35 -9.74
CA ASP A 271 -16.29 -2.45 -10.88
C ASP A 271 -15.20 -1.39 -10.59
N ALA A 272 -14.01 -1.84 -10.22
CA ALA A 272 -12.93 -0.94 -9.79
C ALA A 272 -12.45 0.02 -10.90
N GLY A 273 -12.53 -0.40 -12.17
CA GLY A 273 -12.31 0.48 -13.32
C GLY A 273 -13.26 1.68 -13.33
N LYS A 274 -14.56 1.45 -13.08
CA LYS A 274 -15.55 2.53 -12.94
C LYS A 274 -15.27 3.42 -11.74
N TRP A 275 -14.82 2.88 -10.60
CA TRP A 275 -14.51 3.68 -9.41
C TRP A 275 -13.37 4.66 -9.65
N MET A 276 -12.29 4.22 -10.33
CA MET A 276 -11.19 5.08 -10.74
C MET A 276 -11.63 6.15 -11.74
N MET A 277 -12.39 5.75 -12.79
CA MET A 277 -12.95 6.66 -13.80
C MET A 277 -13.83 7.76 -13.18
N MET A 278 -14.63 7.43 -12.17
CA MET A 278 -15.47 8.39 -11.45
C MET A 278 -14.69 9.27 -10.46
N GLY A 279 -13.39 9.07 -10.31
CA GLY A 279 -12.59 9.74 -9.29
C GLY A 279 -12.99 9.38 -7.85
N LYS A 280 -13.56 8.19 -7.63
CA LYS A 280 -13.99 7.70 -6.30
C LYS A 280 -13.02 6.66 -5.70
N HIS A 281 -11.82 6.58 -6.27
CA HIS A 281 -10.68 5.81 -5.77
C HIS A 281 -9.40 6.50 -6.20
N ASP A 282 -8.41 6.50 -5.32
CA ASP A 282 -7.09 7.09 -5.53
C ASP A 282 -6.07 6.04 -6.00
N ALA A 283 -6.24 4.79 -5.55
CA ALA A 283 -5.36 3.68 -5.91
C ALA A 283 -6.07 2.33 -5.98
N ILE A 284 -5.52 1.38 -6.74
CA ILE A 284 -5.89 -0.04 -6.71
C ILE A 284 -4.68 -0.93 -6.52
N TYR A 285 -4.90 -2.03 -5.79
CA TYR A 285 -3.91 -3.06 -5.51
C TYR A 285 -4.42 -4.42 -5.98
N PRO A 286 -4.55 -4.65 -7.30
CA PRO A 286 -5.15 -5.88 -7.81
C PRO A 286 -4.36 -7.11 -7.34
N MET A 287 -5.06 -8.12 -6.81
CA MET A 287 -4.45 -9.34 -6.30
C MET A 287 -3.96 -10.24 -7.45
N MET A 288 -2.81 -9.88 -8.03
CA MET A 288 -2.17 -10.53 -9.18
C MET A 288 -1.46 -11.84 -8.81
N TYR A 289 -2.15 -12.72 -8.09
CA TYR A 289 -1.61 -14.00 -7.63
C TYR A 289 -1.70 -15.08 -8.72
N TYR A 290 -1.25 -14.71 -9.93
CA TYR A 290 -1.21 -15.56 -11.12
C TYR A 290 0.18 -15.54 -11.74
N LYS A 291 0.47 -16.51 -12.62
CA LYS A 291 1.70 -16.53 -13.42
C LYS A 291 1.39 -16.26 -14.89
N GLU A 292 2.43 -15.86 -15.62
CA GLU A 292 2.49 -15.93 -17.08
C GLU A 292 1.27 -15.29 -17.76
N GLY A 293 0.54 -16.07 -18.58
CA GLY A 293 -0.59 -15.59 -19.37
C GLY A 293 -1.79 -15.08 -18.56
N LEU A 294 -1.84 -15.34 -17.25
CA LEU A 294 -2.84 -14.78 -16.34
C LEU A 294 -2.32 -13.62 -15.49
N PHE A 295 -1.03 -13.28 -15.61
CA PHE A 295 -0.42 -12.13 -14.95
C PHE A 295 -0.24 -10.97 -15.94
N TYR A 296 0.62 -11.14 -16.94
CA TYR A 296 1.12 -10.06 -17.78
C TYR A 296 0.02 -9.26 -18.49
N PRO A 297 -0.90 -9.88 -19.27
CA PRO A 297 -1.94 -9.12 -19.98
C PRO A 297 -2.97 -8.49 -19.04
N PHE A 298 -3.10 -9.00 -17.81
CA PHE A 298 -4.04 -8.44 -16.83
C PHE A 298 -3.45 -7.24 -16.08
N VAL A 299 -2.13 -7.15 -15.94
CA VAL A 299 -1.49 -5.89 -15.51
C VAL A 299 -1.78 -4.79 -16.53
N ASP A 300 -1.68 -5.10 -17.83
CA ASP A 300 -2.00 -4.14 -18.88
C ASP A 300 -3.48 -3.73 -18.89
N ASP A 301 -4.41 -4.66 -18.68
CA ASP A 301 -5.84 -4.34 -18.56
C ASP A 301 -6.11 -3.43 -17.34
N TRP A 302 -5.43 -3.66 -16.21
CA TRP A 302 -5.52 -2.76 -15.06
C TRP A 302 -4.98 -1.37 -15.34
N LEU A 303 -3.83 -1.24 -16.01
CA LEU A 303 -3.27 0.05 -16.41
C LEU A 303 -4.22 0.80 -17.36
N LYS A 304 -4.81 0.09 -18.34
CA LYS A 304 -5.82 0.65 -19.24
C LYS A 304 -7.04 1.19 -18.50
N HIS A 305 -7.42 0.52 -17.41
CA HIS A 305 -8.53 0.93 -16.55
C HIS A 305 -8.10 1.80 -15.36
N GLY A 306 -6.82 2.17 -15.27
CA GLY A 306 -6.26 2.96 -14.16
C GLY A 306 -6.77 4.40 -14.13
N ASN A 307 -7.20 4.96 -15.27
CA ASN A 307 -7.74 6.32 -15.38
C ASN A 307 -6.85 7.39 -14.71
N GLY A 308 -5.52 7.29 -14.87
CA GLY A 308 -4.56 8.23 -14.26
C GLY A 308 -4.47 8.14 -12.73
N ARG A 309 -4.97 7.05 -12.13
CA ARG A 309 -4.84 6.73 -10.70
C ARG A 309 -3.70 5.74 -10.46
N ILE A 310 -3.32 5.59 -9.20
CA ILE A 310 -2.24 4.69 -8.78
C ILE A 310 -2.67 3.24 -8.99
N VAL A 311 -1.84 2.47 -9.69
CA VAL A 311 -2.03 1.03 -9.92
C VAL A 311 -0.80 0.28 -9.41
N VAL A 312 -0.99 -0.53 -8.38
CA VAL A 312 0.09 -1.26 -7.66
C VAL A 312 -0.24 -2.75 -7.62
N PRO A 313 0.24 -3.56 -8.58
CA PRO A 313 0.00 -5.00 -8.59
C PRO A 313 0.40 -5.69 -7.28
N GLY A 314 -0.54 -6.45 -6.70
CA GLY A 314 -0.33 -7.31 -5.55
C GLY A 314 0.30 -8.64 -5.97
N LEU A 315 1.54 -8.87 -5.56
CA LEU A 315 2.33 -10.07 -5.86
C LEU A 315 2.16 -11.12 -4.76
N GLY A 316 1.88 -12.35 -5.16
CA GLY A 316 1.54 -13.44 -4.26
C GLY A 316 2.78 -14.14 -3.69
N ALA A 317 3.58 -13.46 -2.86
CA ALA A 317 4.79 -14.05 -2.26
C ALA A 317 4.50 -15.37 -1.51
N TYR A 318 3.33 -15.49 -0.87
CA TYR A 318 2.89 -16.73 -0.21
C TYR A 318 2.77 -17.94 -1.15
N GLN A 319 2.57 -17.72 -2.46
CA GLN A 319 2.48 -18.79 -3.46
C GLN A 319 3.79 -19.54 -3.66
N MET A 320 4.92 -18.98 -3.20
CA MET A 320 6.17 -19.72 -3.13
C MET A 320 6.07 -20.94 -2.20
N ILE A 321 5.26 -20.86 -1.14
CA ILE A 321 4.98 -21.98 -0.25
C ILE A 321 3.80 -22.80 -0.77
N GLU A 322 2.66 -22.16 -1.06
CA GLU A 322 1.41 -22.89 -1.35
C GLU A 322 1.40 -23.59 -2.70
N LEU A 323 1.93 -22.96 -3.74
CA LEU A 323 1.96 -23.50 -5.11
C LEU A 323 3.39 -23.74 -5.61
N GLY A 324 4.38 -23.67 -4.72
CA GLY A 324 5.76 -24.00 -5.05
C GLY A 324 6.45 -23.01 -5.99
N TRP A 325 5.93 -21.78 -6.18
CA TRP A 325 6.58 -20.79 -7.04
C TRP A 325 8.03 -20.52 -6.62
N SER A 326 8.89 -20.19 -7.57
CA SER A 326 10.25 -19.74 -7.31
C SER A 326 10.28 -18.24 -6.96
N HIS A 327 11.36 -17.77 -6.32
CA HIS A 327 11.55 -16.32 -6.18
C HIS A 327 11.63 -15.64 -7.56
N ARG A 328 12.12 -16.34 -8.59
CA ARG A 328 12.22 -15.81 -9.97
C ARG A 328 10.85 -15.53 -10.58
N ASP A 329 9.81 -16.29 -10.23
CA ASP A 329 8.44 -15.99 -10.66
C ASP A 329 8.01 -14.59 -10.15
N ILE A 330 8.31 -14.27 -8.89
CA ILE A 330 8.04 -12.95 -8.31
C ILE A 330 8.94 -11.87 -8.93
N LEU A 331 10.23 -12.13 -9.12
CA LEU A 331 11.14 -11.14 -9.73
C LEU A 331 10.77 -10.82 -11.18
N ASN A 332 10.35 -11.82 -11.97
CA ASN A 332 9.85 -11.58 -13.33
C ASN A 332 8.59 -10.68 -13.32
N GLN A 333 7.75 -10.79 -12.29
CA GLN A 333 6.61 -9.90 -12.09
C GLN A 333 7.08 -8.49 -11.74
N VAL A 334 8.05 -8.32 -10.83
CA VAL A 334 8.66 -7.01 -10.52
C VAL A 334 9.23 -6.37 -11.79
N ASP A 335 10.04 -7.12 -12.56
CA ASP A 335 10.59 -6.68 -13.84
C ASP A 335 9.49 -6.20 -14.82
N TYR A 336 8.40 -6.96 -14.91
CA TYR A 336 7.28 -6.59 -15.78
C TYR A 336 6.57 -5.33 -15.30
N THR A 337 6.26 -5.23 -14.01
CA THR A 337 5.59 -4.06 -13.44
C THR A 337 6.37 -2.76 -13.67
N ARG A 338 7.69 -2.80 -13.48
CA ARG A 338 8.57 -1.65 -13.78
C ARG A 338 8.60 -1.31 -15.27
N ARG A 339 8.73 -2.30 -16.16
CA ARG A 339 8.71 -2.07 -17.63
C ARG A 339 7.38 -1.54 -18.17
N ARG A 340 6.29 -1.70 -17.42
CA ARG A 340 4.95 -1.22 -17.79
C ARG A 340 4.56 0.04 -17.04
N ASP A 341 5.50 0.67 -16.35
CA ASP A 341 5.32 1.91 -15.59
C ASP A 341 4.13 1.82 -14.62
N THR A 342 3.94 0.67 -13.96
CA THR A 342 3.04 0.62 -12.81
C THR A 342 3.64 1.46 -11.69
N HIS A 343 2.81 1.88 -10.74
CA HIS A 343 3.24 2.81 -9.69
C HIS A 343 4.01 2.10 -8.55
N GLY A 344 4.38 0.83 -8.74
CA GLY A 344 5.09 0.00 -7.76
C GLY A 344 4.52 -1.39 -7.60
N GLN A 345 4.83 -2.03 -6.47
CA GLN A 345 4.48 -3.41 -6.14
C GLN A 345 4.01 -3.54 -4.68
N ALA A 346 3.07 -4.45 -4.44
CA ALA A 346 2.64 -4.83 -3.10
C ALA A 346 2.81 -6.32 -2.89
N TYR A 347 3.21 -6.79 -1.70
CA TYR A 347 3.45 -8.21 -1.46
C TYR A 347 2.47 -8.79 -0.46
N PHE A 348 1.78 -9.87 -0.86
CA PHE A 348 1.00 -10.69 0.04
C PHE A 348 1.81 -11.92 0.45
N ARG A 349 2.31 -11.99 1.68
CA ARG A 349 2.22 -10.99 2.75
C ARG A 349 3.57 -10.72 3.43
N ALA A 350 3.60 -9.79 4.38
CA ALA A 350 4.81 -9.30 5.02
C ALA A 350 5.76 -10.42 5.47
N ASP A 351 5.27 -11.43 6.19
CA ASP A 351 6.11 -12.53 6.68
C ASP A 351 6.75 -13.35 5.54
N ASN A 352 6.02 -13.62 4.45
CA ASN A 352 6.58 -14.39 3.34
C ASN A 352 7.77 -13.67 2.68
N VAL A 353 7.78 -12.35 2.69
CA VAL A 353 8.91 -11.56 2.20
C VAL A 353 9.99 -11.48 3.27
N LEU A 354 9.67 -10.99 4.47
CA LEU A 354 10.65 -10.69 5.52
C LEU A 354 11.36 -11.93 6.08
N SER A 355 10.70 -13.08 6.08
CA SER A 355 11.33 -14.38 6.42
C SER A 355 12.26 -14.90 5.31
N ASN A 356 12.52 -14.10 4.27
CA ASN A 356 13.37 -14.42 3.12
C ASN A 356 12.97 -15.74 2.44
N THR A 357 11.66 -15.98 2.29
CA THR A 357 11.14 -17.22 1.71
C THR A 357 11.78 -17.50 0.35
N LYS A 358 12.45 -18.65 0.22
CA LYS A 358 13.19 -19.03 -1.00
C LYS A 358 14.21 -17.99 -1.49
N GLY A 359 14.72 -17.12 -0.62
CA GLY A 359 15.70 -16.10 -0.95
C GLY A 359 15.12 -14.77 -1.45
N ILE A 360 13.79 -14.60 -1.49
CA ILE A 360 13.15 -13.43 -2.12
C ILE A 360 13.61 -12.07 -1.55
N LEU A 361 13.81 -11.97 -0.23
CA LEU A 361 14.19 -10.70 0.39
C LEU A 361 15.58 -10.26 -0.07
N ARG A 362 16.52 -11.21 -0.11
CA ARG A 362 17.88 -10.96 -0.59
C ARG A 362 17.85 -10.47 -2.04
N GLU A 363 17.10 -11.13 -2.92
CA GLU A 363 17.03 -10.72 -4.31
C GLU A 363 16.36 -9.34 -4.48
N LEU A 364 15.32 -9.03 -3.69
CA LEU A 364 14.66 -7.73 -3.72
C LEU A 364 15.56 -6.57 -3.28
N GLN A 365 16.62 -6.81 -2.50
CA GLN A 365 17.56 -5.75 -2.12
C GLN A 365 18.26 -5.12 -3.34
N GLU A 366 18.46 -5.89 -4.42
CA GLU A 366 19.00 -5.34 -5.67
C GLU A 366 17.99 -4.42 -6.37
N TYR A 367 16.70 -4.70 -6.23
CA TYR A 367 15.62 -3.89 -6.80
C TYR A 367 15.34 -2.65 -5.96
N TYR A 368 15.43 -2.77 -4.64
CA TYR A 368 15.15 -1.72 -3.65
C TYR A 368 16.44 -1.19 -3.02
N LYS A 369 17.50 -1.08 -3.82
CA LYS A 369 18.82 -0.63 -3.36
C LYS A 369 18.79 0.77 -2.72
N TYR A 370 17.96 1.65 -3.27
CA TYR A 370 17.76 3.02 -2.79
C TYR A 370 16.33 3.22 -2.30
N PRO A 371 16.08 4.13 -1.34
CA PRO A 371 14.74 4.57 -0.99
C PRO A 371 13.95 5.06 -2.22
N ALA A 372 12.62 5.07 -2.11
CA ALA A 372 11.74 5.62 -3.13
C ALA A 372 10.61 6.42 -2.49
N LYS A 373 10.29 7.56 -3.11
CA LYS A 373 9.16 8.42 -2.79
C LYS A 373 7.85 7.73 -3.13
N LEU A 374 6.77 8.21 -2.52
CA LEU A 374 5.41 7.85 -2.91
C LEU A 374 4.97 8.76 -4.08
N PRO A 375 4.15 8.24 -5.01
CA PRO A 375 3.64 9.03 -6.13
C PRO A 375 2.69 10.14 -5.63
N PRO A 376 2.76 11.34 -6.23
CA PRO A 376 1.87 12.45 -5.87
C PRO A 376 0.42 12.18 -6.30
N MET A 377 -0.53 12.59 -5.47
CA MET A 377 -1.97 12.58 -5.78
C MET A 377 -2.40 13.90 -6.41
N THR A 378 -1.80 14.25 -7.56
CA THR A 378 -1.99 15.55 -8.24
C THR A 378 -3.42 15.86 -8.66
N TRP A 379 -4.30 14.84 -8.72
CA TRP A 379 -5.73 15.02 -8.97
C TRP A 379 -6.53 15.52 -7.76
N LEU A 380 -5.95 15.52 -6.56
CA LEU A 380 -6.53 16.07 -5.35
C LEU A 380 -5.99 17.47 -5.05
N SER A 381 -4.68 17.66 -5.22
CA SER A 381 -4.01 18.95 -5.10
C SER A 381 -2.78 18.98 -6.00
N ASP A 382 -2.61 20.05 -6.76
CA ASP A 382 -1.42 20.35 -7.58
C ASP A 382 -0.54 21.45 -6.96
N SER A 383 -0.84 21.85 -5.71
CA SER A 383 -0.01 22.76 -4.93
C SER A 383 1.39 22.18 -4.70
N ILE A 384 2.42 22.99 -4.95
CA ILE A 384 3.79 22.64 -4.59
C ILE A 384 4.09 23.26 -3.22
N PRO A 385 4.55 22.47 -2.23
CA PRO A 385 4.88 22.97 -0.89
C PRO A 385 6.13 23.85 -0.92
N ASP A 386 6.30 24.67 0.11
CA ASP A 386 7.47 25.53 0.23
C ASP A 386 8.75 24.72 0.49
N THR A 387 9.83 25.14 -0.17
CA THR A 387 11.18 24.57 -0.03
C THR A 387 11.75 24.86 1.37
N PRO A 388 12.35 23.88 2.07
CA PRO A 388 12.95 24.12 3.38
C PRO A 388 14.17 25.03 3.28
N TYR A 389 14.61 25.61 4.40
CA TYR A 389 15.72 26.57 4.42
C TYR A 389 16.69 26.32 5.57
N ASP A 390 17.80 27.06 5.58
CA ASP A 390 18.85 26.97 6.60
C ASP A 390 19.36 25.53 6.83
N LEU A 391 19.65 24.82 5.73
CA LEU A 391 20.23 23.47 5.80
C LEU A 391 21.67 23.56 6.32
N ARG A 392 21.94 22.82 7.39
CA ARG A 392 23.24 22.71 8.05
C ARG A 392 23.70 21.25 8.04
N ALA A 393 25.02 21.09 7.97
CA ALA A 393 25.69 19.80 7.92
C ALA A 393 26.85 19.82 8.92
N GLU A 394 26.78 18.98 9.95
CA GLU A 394 27.70 19.00 11.08
C GLU A 394 28.02 17.57 11.55
N LYS A 395 29.19 17.36 12.16
CA LYS A 395 29.46 16.15 12.95
C LYS A 395 29.20 16.46 14.42
N ASN A 396 28.38 15.65 15.07
CA ASN A 396 28.15 15.79 16.51
C ASN A 396 29.34 15.24 17.33
N GLU A 397 29.29 15.42 18.67
CA GLU A 397 30.36 15.02 19.59
C GLU A 397 30.69 13.52 19.55
N ASP A 398 29.72 12.68 19.16
CA ASP A 398 29.87 11.22 19.00
C ASP A 398 30.39 10.81 17.61
N GLY A 399 30.72 11.78 16.74
CA GLY A 399 31.17 11.56 15.37
C GLY A 399 30.06 11.14 14.40
N VAL A 400 28.79 11.29 14.78
CA VAL A 400 27.65 11.04 13.89
C VAL A 400 27.38 12.29 13.06
N PHE A 401 27.28 12.11 11.74
CA PHE A 401 26.94 13.20 10.84
C PHE A 401 25.44 13.51 10.93
N GLU A 402 25.13 14.79 11.11
CA GLU A 402 23.80 15.34 11.24
C GLU A 402 23.55 16.36 10.11
N LEU A 403 22.39 16.21 9.46
CA LEU A 403 21.76 17.29 8.70
C LEU A 403 20.60 17.84 9.53
N SER A 404 20.51 19.15 9.63
CA SER A 404 19.39 19.86 10.26
C SER A 404 18.95 21.03 9.37
N TRP A 405 17.65 21.34 9.39
CA TRP A 405 17.08 22.42 8.57
C TRP A 405 15.87 23.04 9.28
N GLU A 406 15.37 24.14 8.72
CA GLU A 406 14.13 24.76 9.17
C GLU A 406 13.01 24.47 8.15
N GLY A 407 11.82 24.15 8.68
CA GLY A 407 10.61 23.96 7.90
C GLY A 407 9.80 25.26 7.79
N ASN A 408 8.89 25.33 6.82
CA ASN A 408 8.08 26.53 6.56
C ASN A 408 6.82 26.66 7.43
N GLY A 409 6.70 25.86 8.49
CA GLY A 409 5.53 25.89 9.38
C GLY A 409 4.24 25.28 8.80
N GLU A 410 4.31 24.65 7.62
CA GLU A 410 3.19 23.90 7.05
C GLU A 410 2.80 22.69 7.93
N GLU A 411 1.50 22.50 8.14
CA GLU A 411 0.98 21.36 8.89
C GLU A 411 1.04 20.09 8.03
N ARG A 412 1.60 19.00 8.60
CA ARG A 412 1.64 17.64 8.00
C ARG A 412 2.46 17.52 6.71
N VAL A 413 3.69 18.02 6.73
CA VAL A 413 4.70 17.76 5.69
C VAL A 413 5.65 16.63 6.07
N THR A 414 6.33 16.08 5.07
CA THR A 414 7.49 15.20 5.25
C THR A 414 8.67 15.71 4.43
N TYR A 415 9.87 15.20 4.68
CA TYR A 415 11.09 15.62 4.01
C TYR A 415 11.79 14.44 3.33
N ASN A 416 12.40 14.72 2.18
CA ASN A 416 13.30 13.80 1.50
C ASN A 416 14.72 14.37 1.55
N VAL A 417 15.70 13.49 1.78
CA VAL A 417 17.12 13.83 1.86
C VAL A 417 17.82 13.32 0.61
N TYR A 418 18.53 14.21 -0.06
CA TYR A 418 19.32 13.91 -1.24
C TYR A 418 20.80 14.20 -1.03
N ARG A 419 21.64 13.46 -1.74
CA ARG A 419 23.10 13.65 -1.79
C ARG A 419 23.61 13.52 -3.23
N GLY A 420 24.47 14.46 -3.64
CA GLY A 420 25.18 14.41 -4.92
C GLY A 420 26.69 14.65 -4.74
N GLU A 421 27.49 14.15 -5.69
CA GLU A 421 28.93 14.45 -5.79
C GLU A 421 29.21 15.77 -6.52
N SER A 422 28.18 16.43 -7.07
CA SER A 422 28.25 17.73 -7.72
C SER A 422 27.12 18.64 -7.24
N ASP A 423 27.21 19.92 -7.58
CA ASP A 423 26.19 20.94 -7.35
C ASP A 423 24.96 20.77 -8.27
N THR A 424 24.97 19.78 -9.18
CA THR A 424 23.80 19.40 -9.98
C THR A 424 23.08 18.21 -9.34
N LEU A 425 21.78 18.38 -9.06
CA LEU A 425 20.91 17.35 -8.48
C LEU A 425 19.77 16.99 -9.43
N SER A 426 19.52 15.68 -9.58
CA SER A 426 18.28 15.16 -10.16
C SER A 426 17.45 14.49 -9.06
N LEU A 427 16.20 14.94 -8.88
CA LEU A 427 15.24 14.36 -7.93
C LEU A 427 14.65 13.04 -8.43
N ASP A 428 14.83 12.72 -9.72
CA ASP A 428 14.33 11.51 -10.36
C ASP A 428 15.37 10.37 -10.37
N ASN A 429 16.61 10.67 -9.98
CA ASN A 429 17.64 9.65 -9.83
C ASN A 429 17.61 9.10 -8.40
N ALA A 430 17.12 7.86 -8.24
CA ALA A 430 17.03 7.20 -6.94
C ALA A 430 18.37 7.07 -6.21
N GLN A 431 19.50 7.06 -6.93
CA GLN A 431 20.84 6.97 -6.31
C GLN A 431 21.16 8.18 -5.42
N ASN A 432 20.52 9.32 -5.69
CA ASN A 432 20.69 10.53 -4.90
C ASN A 432 19.86 10.47 -3.60
N LEU A 433 18.83 9.64 -3.51
CA LEU A 433 17.95 9.55 -2.34
C LEU A 433 18.64 8.81 -1.18
N MET A 434 18.75 9.48 -0.04
CA MET A 434 19.27 8.91 1.21
C MET A 434 18.15 8.51 2.16
N ALA A 435 17.09 9.32 2.23
CA ALA A 435 15.94 9.09 3.08
C ALA A 435 14.70 9.76 2.49
N VAL A 436 13.53 9.21 2.84
CA VAL A 436 12.22 9.71 2.42
C VAL A 436 11.25 9.65 3.59
N GLY A 437 10.24 10.52 3.55
CA GLY A 437 9.14 10.51 4.51
C GLY A 437 9.54 10.92 5.94
N LEU A 438 10.65 11.67 6.11
CA LEU A 438 11.06 12.14 7.43
C LEU A 438 10.08 13.18 7.94
N ARG A 439 9.67 13.09 9.21
CA ARG A 439 8.75 14.08 9.83
C ARG A 439 9.45 15.10 10.71
N GLU A 440 10.66 14.78 11.16
CA GLU A 440 11.50 15.72 11.90
C GLU A 440 12.47 16.41 10.93
N PRO A 441 12.79 17.69 11.16
CA PRO A 441 13.70 18.44 10.29
C PRO A 441 15.17 18.14 10.62
N ARG A 442 15.48 16.85 10.78
CA ARG A 442 16.79 16.33 11.11
C ARG A 442 17.01 14.96 10.48
N PHE A 443 18.24 14.67 10.12
CA PHE A 443 18.63 13.37 9.61
C PHE A 443 20.02 12.99 10.11
N HIS A 444 20.10 11.86 10.79
CA HIS A 444 21.35 11.28 11.27
C HIS A 444 21.73 10.10 10.41
N TYR A 445 22.99 10.04 9.98
CA TYR A 445 23.54 8.80 9.46
C TYR A 445 25.04 8.69 9.74
N ARG A 446 25.51 7.44 9.82
CA ARG A 446 26.94 7.17 9.92
C ARG A 446 27.55 7.33 8.53
N ALA A 447 28.17 8.48 8.30
CA ALA A 447 28.86 8.72 7.05
C ALA A 447 30.13 7.88 6.96
N GLU A 448 30.42 7.40 5.74
CA GLU A 448 31.70 6.76 5.44
C GLU A 448 32.78 7.83 5.40
N ASP A 449 33.89 7.57 6.07
CA ASP A 449 35.10 8.34 5.87
C ASP A 449 35.76 7.89 4.58
N ASN A 450 35.75 8.76 3.58
CA ASN A 450 36.19 8.42 2.22
C ASN A 450 36.95 9.54 1.53
N ASP A 451 37.33 10.59 2.28
CA ASP A 451 38.02 11.78 1.77
C ASP A 451 37.32 12.39 0.55
N LYS A 452 35.99 12.43 0.56
CA LYS A 452 35.16 13.07 -0.48
C LYS A 452 34.26 14.15 0.09
N ALA A 453 33.96 15.11 -0.78
CA ALA A 453 32.93 16.10 -0.54
C ALA A 453 31.60 15.72 -1.18
N TYR A 454 30.51 16.11 -0.53
CA TYR A 454 29.16 15.96 -1.07
C TYR A 454 28.34 17.23 -0.88
N TYR A 455 27.36 17.38 -1.75
CA TYR A 455 26.27 18.35 -1.63
C TYR A 455 25.03 17.63 -1.13
N TYR A 456 24.42 18.18 -0.08
CA TYR A 456 23.19 17.70 0.51
C TYR A 456 22.05 18.64 0.21
N TYR A 457 20.88 18.09 -0.08
CA TYR A 457 19.67 18.85 -0.38
C TYR A 457 18.49 18.22 0.34
N ILE A 458 17.57 19.09 0.77
CA ILE A 458 16.29 18.68 1.35
C ILE A 458 15.17 19.22 0.47
N THR A 459 14.14 18.40 0.26
CA THR A 459 12.85 18.82 -0.30
C THR A 459 11.75 18.58 0.74
N THR A 460 10.69 19.36 0.63
CA THR A 460 9.42 19.16 1.36
C THR A 460 8.49 18.33 0.48
N SER A 461 7.74 17.40 1.07
CA SER A 461 6.62 16.70 0.45
C SER A 461 5.35 16.97 1.26
N ASP A 462 4.31 17.47 0.59
CA ASP A 462 3.01 17.76 1.22
C ASP A 462 2.25 16.47 1.55
N ALA A 463 1.06 16.61 2.15
CA ALA A 463 0.19 15.49 2.50
C ALA A 463 -0.32 14.67 1.30
N TYR A 464 -0.23 15.21 0.08
CA TYR A 464 -0.57 14.56 -1.18
C TYR A 464 0.66 14.00 -1.91
N HIS A 465 1.84 14.13 -1.31
CA HIS A 465 3.16 13.77 -1.87
C HIS A 465 3.64 14.64 -3.04
N ASN A 466 3.08 15.84 -3.22
CA ASN A 466 3.69 16.84 -4.10
C ASN A 466 5.01 17.30 -3.48
N GLU A 467 6.06 17.39 -4.28
CA GLU A 467 7.42 17.67 -3.80
C GLU A 467 7.88 19.07 -4.22
N SER A 468 8.49 19.81 -3.29
CA SER A 468 9.10 21.12 -3.54
C SER A 468 10.35 21.01 -4.42
N GLY A 469 10.85 22.17 -4.88
CA GLY A 469 12.24 22.27 -5.31
C GLY A 469 13.22 22.03 -4.14
N PRO A 470 14.48 21.66 -4.42
CA PRO A 470 15.49 21.46 -3.38
C PRO A 470 15.91 22.78 -2.74
N CYS A 471 16.27 22.73 -1.45
CA CYS A 471 16.87 23.87 -0.75
C CYS A 471 18.27 24.23 -1.29
N ILE A 472 18.81 25.36 -0.85
CA ILE A 472 20.23 25.69 -1.06
C ILE A 472 21.06 24.58 -0.39
N PRO A 473 22.02 23.96 -1.10
CA PRO A 473 22.71 22.80 -0.56
C PRO A 473 23.67 23.15 0.57
N ALA A 474 23.81 22.22 1.50
CA ALA A 474 24.95 22.18 2.39
C ALA A 474 26.07 21.36 1.74
N PHE A 475 27.29 21.90 1.78
CA PHE A 475 28.50 21.22 1.33
C PHE A 475 29.25 20.68 2.54
N PHE A 476 29.64 19.40 2.50
CA PHE A 476 30.41 18.80 3.59
C PHE A 476 31.46 17.82 3.06
N TYR A 477 32.66 17.87 3.65
CA TYR A 477 33.79 16.99 3.34
C TYR A 477 33.94 15.92 4.41
N HIS A 478 33.75 14.65 4.04
CA HIS A 478 33.88 13.52 4.97
C HIS A 478 35.33 13.09 5.06
N SER A 479 35.99 13.55 6.13
CA SER A 479 37.35 13.16 6.50
C SER A 479 37.54 13.18 8.01
N GLU A 480 38.41 12.32 8.54
CA GLU A 480 38.78 12.22 9.95
C GLU A 480 39.38 13.53 10.49
N THR A 481 39.92 14.35 9.59
CA THR A 481 40.60 15.61 9.91
C THR A 481 39.68 16.83 9.93
N VAL A 482 38.47 16.72 9.37
CA VAL A 482 37.47 17.79 9.34
C VAL A 482 36.43 17.50 10.43
N LYS A 483 36.41 18.39 11.44
CA LYS A 483 35.44 18.40 12.53
C LYS A 483 34.19 19.17 12.11
#